data_AF-A0A0B1RZV2-F1
#
_entry.id   AF-A0A0B1RZV2-F1
#
_cell.length_a   1.000
_cell.length_b   1.000
_cell.length_c   1.000
_cell.angle_alpha   90.00
_cell.angle_beta   90.00
_cell.angle_gamma   90.00
#
_symmetry.space_group_name_H-M   'P 1'
#
loop_
_entity.id
_entity.type
_entity.pdbx_description
1 polymer ?
#
loop_
_entity_poly.entity_id
_entity_poly.type
_entity_poly.pdbx_seq_one_letter_code
_entity_poly.pdbx_strand_id
1 'polypeptide(L)'
;DTTIETCLPFLYKGCGGNKNNYKSPRNCTLLCTKMDKYGCNGGKNITGQCNKNGLSCPEGSICKYGAFNFGVCCDSETEAQFRKEWNPTCGEGKVLIRKHTSEGWRPFIGRKCSHEFCPKGSNCIEGKWLAHCCRSVEKLGKEKGNVSSRQVTMSPMIMNTL
;
A
#
# COMPACT_ATOMS: atom_id res chain seq x y z
N ASP A 1 -3.09 8.39 -2.89
CA ASP A 1 -2.21 9.28 -3.64
C ASP A 1 -2.65 9.21 -5.10
N THR A 2 -2.80 10.36 -5.77
CA THR A 2 -3.28 10.52 -7.14
C THR A 2 -2.24 10.05 -8.17
N THR A 3 -0.95 10.08 -7.83
CA THR A 3 0.14 9.61 -8.70
C THR A 3 0.16 8.09 -8.85
N ILE A 4 -0.30 7.37 -7.82
CA ILE A 4 -0.35 5.90 -7.80
C ILE A 4 -1.78 5.35 -7.64
N GLU A 5 -2.76 6.25 -7.71
CA GLU A 5 -4.20 5.99 -7.63
C GLU A 5 -4.59 5.01 -6.51
N THR A 6 -4.01 5.20 -5.33
CA THR A 6 -4.14 4.25 -4.21
C THR A 6 -4.38 4.96 -2.90
N CYS A 7 -5.40 4.53 -2.15
CA CYS A 7 -5.68 5.03 -0.80
C CYS A 7 -4.61 4.57 0.20
N LEU A 8 -3.90 5.52 0.81
CA LEU A 8 -2.81 5.25 1.75
C LEU A 8 -2.99 6.00 3.07
N PRO A 9 -2.64 5.40 4.22
CA PRO A 9 -2.76 6.02 5.52
C PRO A 9 -1.76 7.17 5.71
N PHE A 10 -2.15 8.16 6.51
CA PHE A 10 -1.29 9.21 7.04
C PHE A 10 -1.71 9.58 8.47
N LEU A 11 -0.82 10.23 9.22
CA LEU A 11 -1.16 10.77 10.53
C LEU A 11 -1.95 12.07 10.39
N TYR A 12 -3.19 12.04 10.89
CA TYR A 12 -3.98 13.25 11.06
C TYR A 12 -3.89 13.74 12.51
N LYS A 13 -3.39 14.95 12.73
CA LYS A 13 -3.16 15.54 14.06
C LYS A 13 -4.43 16.09 14.74
N GLY A 14 -5.58 16.03 14.08
CA GLY A 14 -6.90 16.28 14.68
C GLY A 14 -7.57 17.61 14.29
N CYS A 15 -6.86 18.55 13.67
CA CYS A 15 -7.43 19.84 13.23
C CYS A 15 -6.93 20.25 11.83
N GLY A 16 -7.71 21.09 11.13
CA GLY A 16 -7.31 21.68 9.84
C GLY A 16 -7.33 20.73 8.63
N GLY A 17 -8.04 19.61 8.69
CA GLY A 17 -8.15 18.65 7.57
C GLY A 17 -8.96 19.18 6.38
N ASN A 18 -8.68 18.65 5.19
CA ASN A 18 -9.49 18.89 3.98
C ASN A 18 -10.45 17.71 3.73
N LYS A 19 -11.26 17.78 2.66
CA LYS A 19 -12.24 16.73 2.29
C LYS A 19 -11.61 15.38 1.94
N ASN A 20 -10.30 15.35 1.70
CA ASN A 20 -9.53 14.14 1.51
C ASN A 20 -9.11 13.66 2.92
N ASN A 21 -10.06 13.02 3.61
CA ASN A 21 -9.87 12.50 4.97
C ASN A 21 -10.93 11.43 5.25
N TYR A 22 -10.55 10.14 5.18
CA TYR A 22 -11.49 9.03 5.31
C TYR A 22 -11.16 8.13 6.50
N LYS A 23 -12.11 7.95 7.43
CA LYS A 23 -11.99 7.05 8.60
C LYS A 23 -11.84 5.56 8.26
N SER A 24 -12.07 5.17 7.00
CA SER A 24 -12.06 3.78 6.55
C SER A 24 -11.39 3.66 5.18
N PRO A 25 -10.55 2.62 4.96
CA PRO A 25 -10.02 2.29 3.64
C PRO A 25 -11.11 2.13 2.58
N ARG A 26 -12.22 1.49 2.96
CA ARG A 26 -13.33 1.22 2.06
C ARG A 26 -13.97 2.52 1.55
N ASN A 27 -14.12 3.51 2.43
CA ASN A 27 -14.71 4.81 2.05
C ASN A 27 -13.77 5.57 1.11
N CYS A 28 -12.46 5.52 1.36
CA CYS A 28 -11.49 6.13 0.45
C CYS A 28 -11.55 5.46 -0.92
N THR A 29 -11.48 4.13 -0.99
CA THR A 29 -11.51 3.41 -2.27
C THR A 29 -12.79 3.66 -3.03
N LEU A 30 -13.94 3.66 -2.36
CA LEU A 30 -15.25 3.85 -3.00
C LEU A 30 -15.41 5.26 -3.60
N LEU A 31 -14.79 6.28 -2.99
CA LEU A 31 -14.90 7.67 -3.44
C LEU A 31 -13.79 8.09 -4.41
N CYS A 32 -12.59 7.51 -4.28
CA CYS A 32 -11.40 7.96 -4.99
C CYS A 32 -10.91 6.99 -6.07
N THR A 33 -11.21 5.69 -5.94
CA THR A 33 -10.71 4.69 -6.89
C THR A 33 -11.75 4.45 -7.97
N LYS A 34 -11.40 4.77 -9.22
CA LYS A 34 -12.24 4.45 -10.37
C LYS A 34 -12.35 2.94 -10.53
N MET A 35 -13.54 2.46 -10.92
CA MET A 35 -13.80 1.04 -11.17
C MET A 35 -12.97 0.50 -12.35
N ASP A 36 -12.61 1.41 -13.24
CA ASP A 36 -11.81 1.29 -14.44
C ASP A 36 -10.31 1.56 -14.16
N LYS A 37 -9.80 1.11 -13.00
CA LYS A 37 -8.35 1.12 -12.69
C LYS A 37 -7.61 0.10 -13.57
N TYR A 38 -7.56 0.39 -14.87
CA TYR A 38 -6.92 -0.39 -15.91
C TYR A 38 -5.71 0.38 -16.42
N GLY A 39 -4.58 0.19 -15.76
CA GLY A 39 -3.36 0.95 -16.04
C GLY A 39 -2.15 0.41 -15.30
N CYS A 40 -0.99 0.95 -15.65
CA CYS A 40 0.30 0.60 -15.06
C CYS A 40 0.51 1.33 -13.74
N ASN A 41 1.28 0.73 -12.84
CA ASN A 41 1.60 1.37 -11.56
C ASN A 41 2.50 2.59 -11.77
N GLY A 42 2.47 3.53 -10.82
CA GLY A 42 3.36 4.69 -10.83
C GLY A 42 3.03 5.76 -11.88
N GLY A 43 1.80 5.78 -12.40
CA GLY A 43 1.37 6.73 -13.44
C GLY A 43 2.10 6.52 -14.77
N LYS A 44 2.65 5.32 -15.01
CA LYS A 44 3.34 5.00 -16.26
C LYS A 44 2.34 4.76 -17.38
N ASN A 45 2.73 5.16 -18.59
CA ASN A 45 1.96 4.93 -19.79
C ASN A 45 1.93 3.43 -20.14
N ILE A 46 0.82 3.01 -20.73
CA ILE A 46 0.67 1.68 -21.32
C ILE A 46 1.59 1.60 -22.54
N THR A 47 2.43 0.56 -22.60
CA THR A 47 3.38 0.34 -23.69
C THR A 47 2.81 -0.52 -24.82
N GLY A 48 1.65 -1.14 -24.59
CA GLY A 48 0.99 -2.02 -25.55
C GLY A 48 -0.17 -2.79 -24.92
N GLN A 49 -0.74 -3.71 -25.68
CA GLN A 49 -1.78 -4.64 -25.22
C GLN A 49 -1.24 -6.06 -25.29
N CYS A 50 -1.82 -6.95 -24.49
CA CYS A 50 -1.45 -8.36 -24.47
C CYS A 50 -2.68 -9.23 -24.19
N ASN A 51 -2.63 -10.49 -24.63
CA ASN A 51 -3.67 -11.47 -24.35
C ASN A 51 -3.10 -12.89 -24.36
N LYS A 52 -3.88 -13.85 -23.89
CA LYS A 52 -3.50 -15.28 -23.89
C LYS A 52 -3.52 -15.93 -25.28
N ASN A 53 -4.02 -15.23 -26.31
CA ASN A 53 -4.18 -15.75 -27.67
C ASN A 53 -2.94 -15.50 -28.55
N GLY A 54 -1.85 -15.00 -27.97
CA GLY A 54 -0.57 -14.80 -28.67
C GLY A 54 -0.13 -13.35 -28.82
N LEU A 55 -0.93 -12.37 -28.36
CA LEU A 55 -0.47 -10.98 -28.30
C LEU A 55 0.43 -10.80 -27.06
N SER A 56 1.75 -10.71 -27.28
CA SER A 56 2.75 -10.51 -26.23
C SER A 56 3.16 -9.04 -26.08
N CYS A 57 3.81 -8.72 -24.97
CA CYS A 57 4.32 -7.38 -24.72
C CYS A 57 5.67 -7.11 -25.39
N PRO A 58 5.98 -5.85 -25.71
CA PRO A 58 7.31 -5.46 -26.19
C PRO A 58 8.37 -5.74 -25.12
N GLU A 59 9.63 -5.80 -25.55
CA GLU A 59 10.78 -5.99 -24.64
C GLU A 59 10.78 -4.94 -23.52
N GLY A 60 11.16 -5.37 -22.31
CA GLY A 60 11.10 -4.54 -21.12
C GLY A 60 9.69 -4.31 -20.55
N SER A 61 8.64 -4.89 -21.14
CA SER A 61 7.27 -4.79 -20.62
C SER A 61 6.68 -6.13 -20.17
N ILE A 62 5.85 -6.10 -19.14
CA ILE A 62 5.11 -7.25 -18.62
C ILE A 62 3.61 -7.10 -18.84
N CYS A 63 2.94 -8.21 -19.11
CA CYS A 63 1.49 -8.24 -19.32
C CYS A 63 0.74 -8.21 -17.98
N LYS A 64 0.01 -7.12 -17.73
CA LYS A 64 -0.91 -6.97 -16.60
C LYS A 64 -2.32 -7.30 -17.07
N TYR A 65 -2.71 -8.56 -16.88
CA TYR A 65 -4.05 -9.04 -17.23
C TYR A 65 -5.13 -8.39 -16.36
N GLY A 66 -6.23 -7.98 -16.98
CA GLY A 66 -7.48 -7.68 -16.30
C GLY A 66 -8.57 -8.67 -16.70
N ALA A 67 -9.79 -8.16 -16.87
CA ALA A 67 -10.93 -9.00 -17.20
C ALA A 67 -10.79 -9.67 -18.58
N PHE A 68 -11.43 -10.83 -18.74
CA PHE A 68 -11.57 -11.52 -20.02
C PHE A 68 -10.25 -11.87 -20.74
N ASN A 69 -9.17 -12.16 -20.00
CA ASN A 69 -7.83 -12.48 -20.53
C ASN A 69 -7.19 -11.38 -21.41
N PHE A 70 -7.73 -10.16 -21.39
CA PHE A 70 -7.08 -9.00 -21.99
C PHE A 70 -6.23 -8.28 -20.94
N GLY A 71 -5.02 -7.92 -21.33
CA GLY A 71 -4.07 -7.21 -20.50
C GLY A 71 -3.47 -6.00 -21.22
N VAL A 72 -2.85 -5.15 -20.42
CA VAL A 72 -2.01 -4.05 -20.89
C VAL A 72 -0.55 -4.34 -20.56
N CYS A 73 0.34 -3.88 -21.42
CA CYS A 73 1.76 -3.97 -21.23
C CYS A 73 2.23 -2.78 -20.40
N CYS A 74 2.97 -3.10 -19.34
CA CYS A 74 3.49 -2.14 -18.38
C CYS A 74 4.99 -2.32 -18.23
N ASP A 75 5.70 -1.23 -17.97
CA ASP A 75 7.14 -1.25 -17.71
C ASP A 75 7.50 -2.27 -16.61
N SER A 76 8.30 -3.27 -16.99
CA SER A 76 8.56 -4.44 -16.15
C SER A 76 9.33 -4.08 -14.88
N GLU A 77 10.27 -3.13 -14.95
CA GLU A 77 11.04 -2.66 -13.81
C GLU A 77 10.15 -1.93 -12.79
N THR A 78 9.31 -1.00 -13.26
CA THR A 78 8.38 -0.27 -12.41
C THR A 78 7.40 -1.22 -11.72
N GLU A 79 6.83 -2.17 -12.46
CA GLU A 79 5.91 -3.17 -11.90
C GLU A 79 6.62 -4.07 -10.87
N ALA A 80 7.85 -4.51 -11.15
CA ALA A 80 8.65 -5.31 -10.23
C ALA A 80 8.97 -4.54 -8.94
N GLN A 81 9.32 -3.26 -9.06
CA GLN A 81 9.60 -2.40 -7.91
C GLN A 81 8.35 -2.19 -7.05
N PHE A 82 7.21 -1.90 -7.67
CA PHE A 82 5.93 -1.81 -6.97
C PHE A 82 5.60 -3.09 -6.22
N ARG A 83 5.73 -4.25 -6.88
CA ARG A 83 5.47 -5.55 -6.26
C ARG A 83 6.35 -5.79 -5.04
N LYS A 84 7.64 -5.44 -5.12
CA LYS A 84 8.57 -5.54 -4.00
C LYS A 84 8.16 -4.64 -2.84
N GLU A 85 7.79 -3.40 -3.12
CA GLU A 85 7.40 -2.44 -2.08
C GLU A 85 6.01 -2.72 -1.49
N TRP A 86 5.13 -3.40 -2.24
CA TRP A 86 3.84 -3.90 -1.73
C TRP A 86 3.95 -5.16 -0.87
N ASN A 87 4.99 -5.95 -1.10
CA ASN A 87 5.29 -7.14 -0.30
C ASN A 87 6.66 -6.99 0.38
N PRO A 88 6.82 -6.00 1.28
CA PRO A 88 8.10 -5.72 1.90
C PRO A 88 8.45 -6.77 2.95
N THR A 89 9.73 -6.87 3.25
CA THR A 89 10.26 -7.65 4.36
C THR A 89 11.04 -6.73 5.30
N CYS A 90 11.13 -7.13 6.57
CA CYS A 90 12.01 -6.47 7.52
C CYS A 90 13.30 -7.30 7.66
N GLY A 91 14.42 -6.63 7.84
CA GLY A 91 15.70 -7.30 8.13
C GLY A 91 15.67 -8.07 9.45
N GLU A 92 16.77 -8.77 9.74
CA GLU A 92 16.90 -9.62 10.93
C GLU A 92 16.54 -8.89 12.23
N GLY A 93 15.89 -9.61 13.15
CA GLY A 93 15.46 -9.08 14.45
C GLY A 93 14.30 -8.07 14.40
N LYS A 94 13.67 -7.85 13.23
CA LYS A 94 12.53 -6.95 13.06
C LYS A 94 11.33 -7.68 12.46
N VAL A 95 10.13 -7.35 12.94
CA VAL A 95 8.86 -7.80 12.39
C VAL A 95 8.23 -6.74 11.51
N LEU A 96 7.58 -7.18 10.43
CA LEU A 96 6.74 -6.34 9.60
C LEU A 96 5.42 -6.07 10.30
N ILE A 97 5.05 -4.79 10.42
CA ILE A 97 3.73 -4.42 10.93
C ILE A 97 2.67 -4.78 9.89
N ARG A 98 1.63 -5.49 10.33
CA ARG A 98 0.49 -5.92 9.51
C ARG A 98 -0.81 -5.38 10.09
N LYS A 99 -1.80 -5.21 9.22
CA LYS A 99 -3.19 -4.90 9.60
C LYS A 99 -4.12 -6.02 9.16
N HIS A 100 -5.16 -6.27 9.94
CA HIS A 100 -6.21 -7.19 9.55
C HIS A 100 -7.15 -6.51 8.55
N THR A 101 -7.53 -7.23 7.49
CA THR A 101 -8.45 -6.78 6.45
C THR A 101 -9.47 -7.89 6.16
N SER A 102 -10.50 -7.61 5.36
CA SER A 102 -11.44 -8.63 4.89
C SER A 102 -10.77 -9.76 4.09
N GLU A 103 -9.59 -9.50 3.52
CA GLU A 103 -8.78 -10.47 2.77
C GLU A 103 -7.64 -11.08 3.63
N GLY A 104 -7.70 -10.90 4.95
CA GLY A 104 -6.69 -11.38 5.90
C GLY A 104 -5.61 -10.36 6.25
N TRP A 105 -4.46 -10.85 6.73
CA TRP A 105 -3.37 -10.03 7.24
C TRP A 105 -2.50 -9.44 6.12
N ARG A 106 -2.64 -8.13 5.90
CA ARG A 106 -1.87 -7.39 4.88
C ARG A 106 -0.78 -6.54 5.53
N PRO A 107 0.37 -6.31 4.86
CA PRO A 107 1.35 -5.32 5.29
C PRO A 107 0.72 -3.96 5.57
N PHE A 108 1.18 -3.28 6.62
CA PHE A 108 0.76 -1.92 6.91
C PHE A 108 1.68 -0.94 6.18
N ILE A 109 1.16 -0.36 5.11
CA ILE A 109 1.93 0.42 4.13
C ILE A 109 1.34 1.82 4.01
N GLY A 110 2.22 2.81 3.89
CA GLY A 110 1.92 4.20 3.60
C GLY A 110 2.65 4.69 2.36
N ARG A 111 2.49 5.97 2.03
CA ARG A 111 3.11 6.57 0.82
C ARG A 111 4.55 7.01 1.06
N LYS A 112 4.77 7.70 2.19
CA LYS A 112 6.04 8.26 2.64
C LYS A 112 6.12 8.20 4.16
N CYS A 113 7.32 8.08 4.71
CA CYS A 113 7.59 8.15 6.12
C CYS A 113 7.31 9.54 6.71
N SER A 114 7.42 10.59 5.90
CA SER A 114 7.04 11.95 6.30
C SER A 114 5.55 12.11 6.63
N HIS A 115 4.70 11.14 6.24
CA HIS A 115 3.29 11.12 6.63
C HIS A 115 3.06 10.57 8.04
N GLU A 116 4.11 10.19 8.76
CA GLU A 116 4.08 9.76 10.17
C GLU A 116 3.06 8.63 10.46
N PHE A 117 2.75 7.77 9.47
CA PHE A 117 1.68 6.77 9.58
C PHE A 117 2.07 5.55 10.44
N CYS A 118 3.36 5.33 10.68
CA CYS A 118 3.84 4.18 11.45
C CYS A 118 3.51 4.28 12.94
N PRO A 119 3.10 3.17 13.59
CA PRO A 119 2.78 3.18 15.02
C PRO A 119 4.02 3.49 15.88
N LYS A 120 3.79 4.02 17.08
CA LYS A 120 4.86 4.30 18.05
C LYS A 120 5.73 3.06 18.29
N GLY A 121 7.04 3.26 18.38
CA GLY A 121 8.00 2.19 18.60
C GLY A 121 8.33 1.34 17.36
N SER A 122 7.77 1.67 16.19
CA SER A 122 8.19 1.12 14.90
C SER A 122 9.01 2.13 14.11
N ASN A 123 9.88 1.62 13.24
CA ASN A 123 10.69 2.40 12.31
C ASN A 123 10.04 2.36 10.93
N CYS A 124 9.96 3.51 10.28
CA CYS A 124 9.50 3.60 8.91
C CYS A 124 10.65 3.39 7.93
N ILE A 125 10.41 2.62 6.87
CA ILE A 125 11.35 2.37 5.78
C ILE A 125 10.67 2.82 4.48
N GLU A 126 11.25 3.84 3.85
CA GLU A 126 10.73 4.45 2.62
C GLU A 126 11.38 3.81 1.38
N GLY A 127 10.53 3.38 0.44
CA GLY A 127 10.92 3.01 -0.93
C GLY A 127 10.63 4.14 -1.92
N LYS A 128 10.65 3.83 -3.22
CA LYS A 128 10.38 4.83 -4.27
C LYS A 128 8.90 5.19 -4.33
N TRP A 129 8.03 4.20 -4.18
CA TRP A 129 6.59 4.33 -4.35
C TRP A 129 5.83 4.23 -3.03
N LEU A 130 6.33 3.43 -2.09
CA LEU A 130 5.63 3.10 -0.85
C LEU A 130 6.61 3.03 0.32
N ALA A 131 6.07 3.18 1.52
CA ALA A 131 6.81 3.08 2.77
C ALA A 131 6.15 2.06 3.70
N HIS A 132 6.92 1.32 4.48
CA HIS A 132 6.41 0.30 5.40
C HIS A 132 7.01 0.45 6.80
N CYS A 133 6.40 -0.21 7.79
CA CYS A 133 6.83 -0.12 9.17
C CYS A 133 7.41 -1.45 9.67
N CYS A 134 8.60 -1.38 10.27
CA CYS A 134 9.26 -2.50 10.91
C CYS A 134 9.43 -2.23 12.41
N ARG A 135 9.19 -3.23 13.27
CA ARG A 135 9.35 -3.11 14.73
C ARG A 135 10.33 -4.16 15.24
N SER A 136 11.24 -3.79 16.13
CA SER A 136 12.19 -4.73 16.73
C SER A 136 11.46 -5.76 17.60
N VAL A 137 11.86 -7.03 17.51
CA VAL A 137 11.26 -8.14 18.28
C VAL A 137 11.39 -7.91 19.80
N GLU A 138 12.49 -7.30 20.26
CA GLU A 138 12.73 -6.95 21.67
C GLU A 138 11.67 -6.00 22.24
N LYS A 139 11.09 -5.12 21.40
CA LYS A 139 10.03 -4.16 21.78
C LYS A 139 8.62 -4.77 21.78
N LEU A 140 8.46 -6.02 21.34
CA LEU A 140 7.20 -6.78 21.48
C LEU A 140 7.15 -7.50 22.84
N GLY A 141 8.31 -7.91 23.39
CA GLY A 141 8.39 -8.65 24.65
C GLY A 141 8.09 -7.82 25.90
N LYS A 142 8.27 -6.50 25.85
CA LYS A 142 8.07 -5.58 27.00
C LYS A 142 6.62 -5.11 27.20
N GLU A 143 5.69 -5.50 26.32
CA GLU A 143 4.24 -5.23 26.45
C GLU A 143 3.46 -6.46 26.99
N LYS A 144 4.15 -7.47 27.56
CA LYS A 144 3.54 -8.66 28.18
C LYS A 144 3.07 -8.44 29.62
N GLY A 145 2.40 -7.32 29.85
CA GLY A 145 1.72 -7.01 31.10
C GLY A 145 0.40 -6.33 30.76
N ASN A 146 -0.64 -7.13 30.53
CA ASN A 146 -2.02 -6.69 30.29
C ASN A 146 -2.33 -6.10 28.88
N VAL A 147 -2.00 -6.82 27.81
CA VAL A 147 -2.72 -6.68 26.53
C VAL A 147 -3.71 -7.83 26.41
N SER A 148 -4.80 -7.72 27.17
CA SER A 148 -6.08 -8.28 26.78
C SER A 148 -6.33 -7.93 25.32
N SER A 149 -7.00 -8.82 24.59
CA SER A 149 -7.56 -8.70 23.24
C SER A 149 -8.43 -7.45 22.99
N ARG A 150 -8.35 -6.43 23.84
CA ARG A 150 -8.77 -5.07 23.58
C ARG A 150 -7.94 -4.55 22.44
N GLN A 151 -8.58 -4.50 21.27
CA GLN A 151 -8.40 -3.49 20.25
C GLN A 151 -7.14 -2.66 20.52
N VAL A 152 -6.10 -2.85 19.70
CA VAL A 152 -5.38 -1.68 19.24
C VAL A 152 -6.50 -0.82 18.65
N THR A 153 -7.06 0.08 19.45
CA THR A 153 -7.91 1.16 18.99
C THR A 153 -6.94 2.00 18.19
N MET A 154 -6.77 1.55 16.94
CA MET A 154 -6.26 2.38 15.87
C MET A 154 -7.20 3.58 15.92
N SER A 155 -6.71 4.68 16.51
CA SER A 155 -7.32 6.00 16.33
C SER A 155 -7.70 6.10 14.86
N PRO A 156 -8.90 6.61 14.52
CA PRO A 156 -9.51 6.44 13.20
C PRO A 156 -8.45 6.72 12.15
N MET A 157 -7.98 5.66 11.48
CA MET A 157 -6.87 5.77 10.56
C MET A 157 -7.41 6.40 9.30
N ILE A 158 -6.94 7.61 9.06
CA ILE A 158 -7.39 8.43 7.97
C ILE A 158 -6.54 8.11 6.74
N MET A 159 -7.19 7.69 5.66
CA MET A 159 -6.54 7.42 4.37
C MET A 159 -6.70 8.59 3.41
N ASN A 160 -5.69 8.83 2.56
CA ASN A 160 -5.74 9.88 1.54
C ASN A 160 -5.29 9.57 0.14
N THR A 161 -5.82 10.40 -0.76
CA THR A 161 -5.42 10.55 -2.15
C THR A 161 -4.65 11.86 -2.39
N LEU A 162 -3.45 12.04 -1.80
CA LEU A 162 -2.59 13.20 -2.08
C LEU A 162 -2.24 13.30 -3.56
#